data_AF-A0A251TI15-F1
#
_entry.id   AF-A0A251TI15-F1
#
_cell.length_a   1.000
_cell.length_b   1.000
_cell.length_c   1.000
_cell.angle_alpha   90.00
_cell.angle_beta   90.00
_cell.angle_gamma   90.00
#
_symmetry.space_group_name_H-M   'P 1'
#
loop_
_entity.id
_entity.type
_entity.pdbx_description
1 polymer ?
#
loop_
_entity_poly.entity_id
_entity_poly.type
_entity_poly.pdbx_seq_one_letter_code
_entity_poly.pdbx_strand_id
1 'polypeptide(L)'
;MDDDASRRMSTRARKVAPKMAAALASTDNRTQAILARLEALENDNPGAEVVEPNDDEDASLDEDDDLVFHKKHSKGTKRKTRQAKALETAKKAPRTFLELLHDANLESLPPHVPSYLRAAVGPPSSTCRRHFCTVCGFSAKYTCVRCGMRFCAVRCQTIHNDTRCLKFVA
;
A
#
# COMPACT_ATOMS: atom_id res chain seq x y z
N MET A 1 19.97 -0.40 43.20
CA MET A 1 18.66 -0.72 42.62
C MET A 1 17.79 0.54 42.70
N ASP A 2 18.35 1.69 42.32
CA ASP A 2 18.47 2.24 40.95
C ASP A 2 17.19 3.03 40.62
N ASP A 3 17.18 4.33 40.92
CA ASP A 3 17.44 5.45 39.98
C ASP A 3 16.10 5.97 39.40
N ASP A 4 15.38 6.78 40.20
CA ASP A 4 14.23 7.55 39.73
C ASP A 4 14.76 8.67 38.83
N ALA A 5 14.90 8.34 37.55
CA ALA A 5 15.43 9.20 36.51
C ALA A 5 14.62 10.51 36.45
N SER A 6 15.12 11.51 37.16
CA SER A 6 14.63 12.88 37.18
C SER A 6 14.46 13.39 35.76
N ARG A 7 13.21 13.38 35.31
CA ARG A 7 12.79 13.89 34.01
C ARG A 7 13.25 15.34 33.92
N ARG A 8 14.29 15.62 33.14
CA ARG A 8 14.79 16.99 32.91
C ARG A 8 13.68 17.84 32.27
N MET A 9 12.91 18.53 33.09
CA MET A 9 11.91 19.48 32.64
C MET A 9 12.54 20.85 32.47
N SER A 10 12.33 21.47 31.32
CA SER A 10 12.76 22.84 31.06
C SER A 10 12.08 23.80 32.05
N THR A 11 12.86 24.57 32.80
CA THR A 11 12.37 25.62 33.72
C THR A 11 11.85 26.86 32.99
N ARG A 12 11.84 26.85 31.65
CA ARG A 12 11.38 27.98 30.85
C ARG A 12 9.86 28.08 30.91
N ALA A 13 9.36 29.07 31.65
CA ALA A 13 7.95 29.43 31.65
C ALA A 13 7.49 29.78 30.21
N ARG A 14 6.66 28.92 29.61
CA ARG A 14 6.07 29.17 28.29
C ARG A 14 4.92 30.15 28.47
N LYS A 15 5.14 31.42 28.12
CA LYS A 15 4.06 32.42 28.07
C LYS A 15 3.22 32.17 26.82
N VAL A 16 1.98 31.75 27.00
CA VAL A 16 1.00 31.63 25.91
C VAL A 16 0.18 32.92 25.89
N ALA A 17 0.02 33.53 24.72
CA ALA A 17 -0.79 34.73 24.58
C ALA A 17 -2.25 34.44 24.97
N PRO A 18 -2.98 35.38 25.61
CA PRO A 18 -4.34 35.15 26.09
C PRO A 18 -5.31 34.75 24.96
N LYS A 19 -5.11 35.29 23.74
CA LYS A 19 -5.88 34.89 22.54
C LYS A 19 -5.64 33.42 22.15
N MET A 20 -4.41 32.94 22.29
CA MET A 20 -4.06 31.54 22.03
C MET A 20 -4.61 30.63 23.12
N ALA A 21 -4.62 31.07 24.38
CA ALA A 21 -5.22 30.31 25.48
C ALA A 21 -6.73 30.13 25.29
N ALA A 22 -7.44 31.19 24.90
CA ALA A 22 -8.87 31.12 24.58
C ALA A 22 -9.15 30.22 23.37
N ALA A 23 -8.33 30.31 22.32
CA ALA A 23 -8.47 29.47 21.13
C ALA A 23 -8.23 27.98 21.43
N LEU A 24 -7.35 27.64 22.37
CA LEU A 24 -7.09 26.26 22.80
C LEU A 24 -8.13 25.71 23.78
N ALA A 25 -8.82 26.60 24.52
CA ALA A 25 -9.89 26.24 25.44
C ALA A 25 -11.24 26.02 24.74
N SER A 26 -11.42 26.56 23.53
CA SER A 26 -12.61 26.33 22.70
C SER A 26 -12.68 24.89 22.21
N THR A 27 -13.81 24.23 22.48
CA THR A 27 -14.12 22.89 21.98
C THR A 27 -14.19 22.88 20.46
N ASP A 28 -14.77 23.91 19.86
CA ASP A 28 -14.99 24.01 18.41
C ASP A 28 -13.68 24.21 17.65
N ASN A 29 -12.75 24.98 18.20
CA ASN A 29 -11.43 25.14 17.60
C ASN A 29 -10.63 23.84 17.68
N ARG A 30 -10.82 23.08 18.76
CA ARG A 30 -10.18 21.77 18.93
C ARG A 30 -10.74 20.75 17.94
N THR A 31 -12.06 20.70 17.74
CA THR A 31 -12.68 19.80 16.75
C THR A 31 -12.27 20.20 15.34
N GLN A 32 -12.27 21.49 14.98
CA GLN A 32 -11.77 21.96 13.68
C GLN A 32 -10.31 21.60 13.44
N ALA A 33 -9.44 21.72 14.45
CA ALA A 33 -8.03 21.33 14.33
C ALA A 33 -7.86 19.81 14.16
N ILE A 34 -8.72 19.00 14.80
CA ILE A 34 -8.74 17.54 14.64
C ILE A 34 -9.22 17.19 13.23
N LEU A 35 -10.33 17.78 12.76
CA LEU A 35 -10.88 17.54 11.43
C LEU A 35 -9.89 17.93 10.32
N ALA A 36 -9.27 19.10 10.41
CA ALA A 36 -8.25 19.52 9.45
C ALA A 36 -7.02 18.60 9.43
N ARG A 37 -6.70 17.97 10.58
CA ARG A 37 -5.63 16.98 10.66
C ARG A 37 -6.07 15.64 10.05
N LEU A 38 -7.31 15.21 10.26
CA LEU A 38 -7.88 14.01 9.66
C LEU A 38 -7.97 14.16 8.14
N GLU A 39 -8.51 15.27 7.64
CA GLU A 39 -8.58 15.60 6.21
C GLU A 39 -7.18 15.60 5.55
N ALA A 40 -6.16 16.12 6.24
CA ALA A 40 -4.78 16.06 5.75
C ALA A 40 -4.26 14.62 5.66
N LEU A 41 -4.57 13.77 6.64
CA LEU A 41 -4.18 12.35 6.63
C LEU A 41 -4.96 11.54 5.58
N GLU A 42 -6.23 11.87 5.34
CA GLU A 42 -7.06 11.28 4.30
C GLU A 42 -6.54 11.66 2.90
N ASN A 43 -6.20 12.93 2.68
CA ASN A 43 -5.59 13.39 1.43
C ASN A 43 -4.19 12.79 1.16
N ASP A 44 -3.46 12.40 2.21
CA ASP A 44 -2.16 11.74 2.10
C ASP A 44 -2.27 10.22 1.86
N ASN A 45 -3.48 9.65 1.93
CA ASN A 45 -3.76 8.22 1.71
C ASN A 45 -4.59 8.00 0.44
N PRO A 46 -3.96 7.88 -0.75
CA PRO A 46 -4.68 7.72 -2.03
C PRO A 46 -5.42 6.37 -2.18
N GLY A 47 -5.44 5.51 -1.15
CA GLY A 47 -6.00 4.16 -1.20
C GLY A 47 -7.41 4.00 -0.64
N ALA A 48 -8.13 5.08 -0.31
CA ALA A 48 -9.49 5.02 0.23
C ALA A 48 -10.50 5.81 -0.62
N GLU A 49 -10.41 5.69 -1.95
CA GLU A 49 -11.60 5.91 -2.78
C GLU A 49 -12.55 4.74 -2.49
N VAL A 50 -13.53 4.97 -1.61
CA VAL A 50 -14.74 4.18 -1.59
C VAL A 50 -15.36 4.38 -2.97
N VAL A 51 -15.24 3.36 -3.82
CA VAL A 51 -15.99 3.30 -5.07
C VAL A 51 -17.47 3.26 -4.67
N GLU A 52 -18.10 4.43 -4.63
CA GLU A 52 -19.55 4.53 -4.69
C GLU A 52 -19.95 4.00 -6.09
N PRO A 53 -20.70 2.89 -6.19
CA PRO A 53 -21.25 2.49 -7.47
C PRO A 53 -22.30 3.53 -7.85
N ASN A 54 -21.93 4.45 -8.73
CA ASN A 54 -22.85 5.41 -9.32
C ASN A 54 -23.68 4.68 -10.40
N ASP A 55 -24.76 4.02 -9.97
CA ASP A 55 -25.88 3.69 -10.85
C ASP A 55 -26.73 4.96 -10.93
N ASP A 56 -26.60 5.75 -12.00
CA ASP A 56 -27.72 6.50 -12.60
C ASP A 56 -27.34 7.20 -13.94
N GLU A 57 -28.08 6.77 -14.94
CA GLU A 57 -28.49 7.28 -16.27
C GLU A 57 -28.03 8.65 -16.84
N ASP A 58 -27.63 8.56 -18.11
CA ASP A 58 -28.13 9.30 -19.31
C ASP A 58 -27.88 10.81 -19.53
N ALA A 59 -27.62 11.12 -20.82
CA ALA A 59 -27.75 12.41 -21.52
C ALA A 59 -26.77 13.56 -21.18
N SER A 60 -26.23 14.39 -22.09
CA SER A 60 -26.24 14.53 -23.56
C SER A 60 -25.49 15.85 -23.94
N LEU A 61 -25.07 15.99 -25.22
CA LEU A 61 -24.77 17.22 -26.01
C LEU A 61 -23.48 18.01 -25.67
N ASP A 62 -22.73 18.67 -26.58
CA ASP A 62 -22.77 18.86 -28.04
C ASP A 62 -21.39 19.38 -28.55
N GLU A 63 -21.22 19.41 -29.86
CA GLU A 63 -20.09 19.90 -30.68
C GLU A 63 -19.72 21.41 -30.52
N ASP A 64 -18.42 21.67 -30.74
CA ASP A 64 -17.74 22.86 -31.30
C ASP A 64 -17.96 24.30 -30.75
N ASP A 65 -16.86 24.97 -30.36
CA ASP A 65 -16.58 26.34 -30.85
C ASP A 65 -15.07 26.71 -30.77
N ASP A 66 -14.55 27.14 -31.91
CA ASP A 66 -13.18 27.58 -32.19
C ASP A 66 -12.97 29.02 -31.69
N LEU A 67 -12.07 29.25 -30.71
CA LEU A 67 -11.53 30.60 -30.47
C LEU A 67 -10.02 30.59 -30.19
N VAL A 68 -9.28 30.92 -31.24
CA VAL A 68 -7.87 31.31 -31.26
C VAL A 68 -7.64 32.52 -30.35
N PHE A 69 -7.03 32.32 -29.17
CA PHE A 69 -6.47 33.40 -28.38
C PHE A 69 -4.95 33.31 -28.30
N HIS A 70 -4.28 34.24 -28.99
CA HIS A 70 -2.86 34.52 -28.87
C HIS A 70 -2.46 34.75 -27.39
N LYS A 71 -1.79 33.77 -26.78
CA LYS A 71 -1.26 33.89 -25.42
C LYS A 71 0.07 34.66 -25.44
N LYS A 72 0.02 35.96 -25.21
CA LYS A 72 1.21 36.77 -24.87
C LYS A 72 1.89 36.18 -23.63
N HIS A 73 3.12 35.72 -23.80
CA HIS A 73 3.92 35.13 -22.74
C HIS A 73 4.42 36.22 -21.79
N SER A 74 3.66 36.54 -20.75
CA SER A 74 4.14 37.42 -19.69
C SER A 74 5.21 36.68 -18.88
N LYS A 75 6.48 37.04 -19.06
CA LYS A 75 7.57 36.73 -18.11
C LYS A 75 7.27 37.46 -16.80
N GLY A 76 6.50 36.81 -15.95
CA GLY A 76 6.28 37.22 -14.57
C GLY A 76 6.46 36.01 -13.69
N THR A 77 7.27 36.15 -12.65
CA THR A 77 7.45 35.18 -11.57
C THR A 77 6.13 35.06 -10.79
N LYS A 78 5.09 34.49 -11.42
CA LYS A 78 3.77 34.35 -10.81
C LYS A 78 3.83 33.20 -9.82
N ARG A 79 3.61 33.55 -8.55
CA ARG A 79 3.39 32.64 -7.44
C ARG A 79 2.42 31.54 -7.91
N LYS A 80 2.85 30.27 -7.92
CA LYS A 80 2.04 29.12 -8.35
C LYS A 80 0.66 29.19 -7.69
N THR A 81 -0.40 29.04 -8.48
CA THR A 81 -1.79 29.02 -7.98
C THR A 81 -1.95 27.88 -6.96
N ARG A 82 -2.90 28.02 -6.03
CA ARG A 82 -3.19 27.00 -5.00
C ARG A 82 -3.45 25.63 -5.63
N GLN A 83 -4.12 25.62 -6.79
CA GLN A 83 -4.39 24.42 -7.59
C GLN A 83 -3.12 23.80 -8.17
N ALA A 84 -2.20 24.60 -8.74
CA ALA A 84 -0.92 24.10 -9.23
C ALA A 84 -0.02 23.55 -8.10
N LYS A 85 -0.13 24.10 -6.88
CA LYS A 85 0.55 23.52 -5.71
C LYS A 85 -0.08 22.21 -5.28
N ALA A 86 -1.41 22.11 -5.24
CA ALA A 86 -2.11 20.87 -4.89
C ALA A 86 -1.77 19.71 -5.85
N LEU A 87 -1.74 19.99 -7.16
CA LEU A 87 -1.38 19.00 -8.19
C LEU A 87 0.07 18.49 -8.04
N GLU A 88 1.00 19.37 -7.63
CA GLU A 88 2.40 19.01 -7.40
C GLU A 88 2.59 18.23 -6.09
N THR A 89 1.71 18.41 -5.11
CA THR A 89 1.67 17.61 -3.89
C THR A 89 1.09 16.23 -4.18
N ALA A 90 0.03 16.14 -4.99
CA ALA A 90 -0.55 14.87 -5.43
C ALA A 90 0.46 14.00 -6.20
N LYS A 91 1.30 14.59 -7.06
CA LYS A 91 2.40 13.87 -7.74
C LYS A 91 3.49 13.34 -6.79
N LYS A 92 3.55 13.85 -5.55
CA LYS A 92 4.48 13.42 -4.49
C LYS A 92 3.81 12.52 -3.47
N ALA A 93 2.50 12.28 -3.60
CA ALA A 93 1.80 11.34 -2.77
C ALA A 93 2.37 9.92 -2.99
N PRO A 94 2.41 9.09 -1.94
CA PRO A 94 2.88 7.72 -2.07
C PRO A 94 1.93 6.94 -2.99
N ARG A 95 2.46 6.43 -4.10
CA ARG A 95 1.67 5.61 -5.05
C ARG A 95 1.37 4.24 -4.45
N THR A 96 0.19 3.71 -4.79
CA THR A 96 -0.16 2.32 -4.43
C THR A 96 0.60 1.34 -5.32
N PHE A 97 0.75 0.09 -4.87
CA PHE A 97 1.38 -0.95 -5.70
C PHE A 97 0.62 -1.18 -7.02
N LEU A 98 -0.72 -1.12 -7.00
CA LEU A 98 -1.53 -1.29 -8.20
C LEU A 98 -1.34 -0.15 -9.19
N GLU A 99 -1.26 1.10 -8.73
CA GLU A 99 -0.99 2.26 -9.58
C GLU A 99 0.38 2.13 -10.26
N LEU A 100 1.41 1.72 -9.51
CA LEU A 100 2.74 1.46 -10.05
C LEU A 100 2.74 0.32 -11.09
N LEU A 101 1.89 -0.70 -10.90
CA LEU A 101 1.76 -1.81 -11.84
C LEU A 101 1.09 -1.38 -13.15
N HIS A 102 0.05 -0.54 -13.05
CA HIS A 102 -0.63 0.06 -14.22
C HIS A 102 0.32 0.98 -15.00
N ASP A 103 1.04 1.88 -14.33
CA ASP A 103 2.01 2.77 -14.95
C ASP A 103 3.14 2.02 -15.67
N ALA A 104 3.57 0.89 -15.09
CA ALA A 104 4.64 0.08 -15.67
C ALA A 104 4.23 -0.63 -16.98
N ASN A 105 2.93 -0.73 -17.27
CA ASN A 105 2.35 -1.29 -18.49
C ASN A 105 3.09 -2.55 -18.99
N LEU A 106 3.30 -3.53 -18.09
CA LEU A 106 4.23 -4.65 -18.30
C LEU A 106 3.90 -5.52 -19.52
N GLU A 107 2.64 -5.51 -19.96
CA GLU A 107 2.16 -6.24 -21.14
C GLU A 107 2.69 -5.65 -22.45
N SER A 108 2.86 -4.32 -22.54
CA SER A 108 3.40 -3.69 -23.75
C SER A 108 4.91 -3.85 -23.90
N LEU A 109 5.60 -4.35 -22.86
CA LEU A 109 7.04 -4.55 -22.94
C LEU A 109 7.36 -5.64 -23.97
N PRO A 110 8.37 -5.41 -24.86
CA PRO A 110 8.85 -6.42 -25.79
C PRO A 110 9.28 -7.73 -25.09
N PRO A 111 9.22 -8.88 -25.77
CA PRO A 111 9.47 -10.19 -25.18
C PRO A 111 10.88 -10.39 -24.62
N HIS A 112 11.86 -9.59 -25.07
CA HIS A 112 13.24 -9.64 -24.60
C HIS A 112 13.48 -8.83 -23.32
N VAL A 113 12.51 -8.03 -22.86
CA VAL A 113 12.64 -7.22 -21.64
C VAL A 113 12.17 -8.04 -20.43
N PRO A 114 13.05 -8.33 -19.45
CA PRO A 114 12.65 -9.00 -18.23
C PRO A 114 11.61 -8.16 -17.47
N SER A 115 10.51 -8.78 -17.09
CA SER A 115 9.40 -8.15 -16.35
C SER A 115 8.89 -9.13 -15.31
N TYR A 116 8.15 -8.65 -14.31
CA TYR A 116 7.58 -9.51 -13.26
C TYR A 116 6.77 -10.67 -13.84
N LEU A 117 5.95 -10.42 -14.87
CA LEU A 117 5.14 -11.43 -15.54
C LEU A 117 5.97 -12.49 -16.30
N ARG A 118 7.17 -12.12 -16.76
CA ARG A 118 8.08 -12.98 -17.53
C ARG A 118 9.22 -13.55 -16.70
N ALA A 119 9.32 -13.19 -15.43
CA ALA A 119 10.28 -13.74 -14.48
C ALA A 119 9.88 -15.17 -14.11
N ALA A 120 9.87 -16.06 -15.10
CA ALA A 120 9.69 -17.48 -14.90
C ALA A 120 11.03 -18.09 -14.50
N VAL A 121 11.02 -18.89 -13.43
CA VAL A 121 12.12 -19.81 -13.18
C VAL A 121 12.13 -20.80 -14.34
N GLY A 122 13.26 -20.89 -15.05
CA GLY A 122 13.43 -21.85 -16.14
C GLY A 122 13.17 -23.29 -15.67
N PRO A 123 13.01 -24.24 -16.60
CA PRO A 123 12.80 -25.64 -16.26
C PRO A 123 13.84 -26.10 -15.22
N PRO A 124 13.44 -26.84 -14.16
CA PRO A 124 14.37 -27.25 -13.12
C PRO A 124 15.55 -28.00 -13.73
N SER A 125 16.77 -27.56 -13.43
CA SER A 125 18.00 -28.10 -14.03
C SER A 125 18.33 -29.53 -13.60
N SER A 126 17.74 -30.01 -12.50
CA SER A 126 17.92 -31.38 -12.01
C SER A 126 16.73 -32.27 -12.36
N THR A 127 17.00 -33.39 -13.01
CA THR A 127 16.01 -34.44 -13.32
C THR A 127 15.53 -35.20 -12.07
N CYS A 128 16.30 -35.20 -10.97
CA CYS A 128 15.94 -35.91 -9.75
C CYS A 128 15.10 -35.03 -8.82
N ARG A 129 13.80 -35.36 -8.70
CA ARG A 129 12.91 -34.73 -7.72
C ARG A 129 13.34 -35.14 -6.31
N ARG A 130 13.77 -34.17 -5.50
CA ARG A 130 14.05 -34.39 -4.08
C ARG A 130 12.74 -34.47 -3.30
N HIS A 131 12.64 -35.46 -2.42
CA HIS A 131 11.46 -35.67 -1.59
C HIS A 131 11.78 -35.32 -0.14
N PHE A 132 11.03 -34.37 0.40
CA PHE A 132 11.20 -33.88 1.77
C PHE A 132 9.97 -34.17 2.63
N CYS A 133 10.21 -34.34 3.92
CA CYS A 133 9.19 -34.58 4.93
C CYS A 133 8.45 -33.28 5.20
N THR A 134 7.12 -33.29 5.11
CA THR A 134 6.29 -32.09 5.35
C THR A 134 6.23 -31.67 6.82
N VAL A 135 6.71 -32.53 7.74
CA VAL A 135 6.73 -32.27 9.18
C VAL A 135 8.06 -31.62 9.61
N CYS A 136 9.19 -32.11 9.12
CA CYS A 136 10.52 -31.73 9.62
C CYS A 136 11.55 -31.36 8.54
N GLY A 137 11.20 -31.41 7.25
CA GLY A 137 12.07 -30.98 6.15
C GLY A 137 13.20 -31.94 5.75
N PHE A 138 13.46 -33.01 6.51
CA PHE A 138 14.46 -34.04 6.14
C PHE A 138 14.00 -34.89 4.94
N SER A 139 14.91 -35.68 4.35
CA SER A 139 14.57 -36.58 3.25
C SER A 139 13.45 -37.55 3.63
N ALA A 140 12.40 -37.60 2.82
CA ALA A 140 11.25 -38.45 3.07
C ALA A 140 11.37 -39.77 2.30
N LYS A 141 11.19 -40.87 3.03
CA LYS A 141 11.20 -42.24 2.48
C LYS A 141 9.80 -42.82 2.30
N TYR A 142 8.80 -42.23 2.97
CA TYR A 142 7.44 -42.76 3.04
C TYR A 142 6.43 -41.75 2.51
N THR A 143 5.30 -42.27 2.04
CA THR A 143 4.19 -41.51 1.47
C THR A 143 2.90 -41.91 2.18
N CYS A 144 2.09 -40.93 2.57
CA CYS A 144 0.79 -41.19 3.19
C CYS A 144 -0.22 -41.68 2.15
N VAL A 145 -0.87 -42.81 2.42
CA VAL A 145 -1.86 -43.42 1.52
C VAL A 145 -3.16 -42.62 1.39
N ARG A 146 -3.44 -41.70 2.33
CA ARG A 146 -4.67 -40.90 2.32
C ARG A 146 -4.56 -39.61 1.52
N CYS A 147 -3.37 -39.00 1.47
CA CYS A 147 -3.19 -37.65 0.93
C CYS A 147 -1.92 -37.48 0.08
N GLY A 148 -1.13 -38.54 -0.14
CA GLY A 148 0.09 -38.45 -0.96
C GLY A 148 1.24 -37.63 -0.36
N MET A 149 1.07 -36.96 0.79
CA MET A 149 2.16 -36.23 1.44
C MET A 149 3.22 -37.17 2.01
N ARG A 150 4.47 -36.71 1.98
CA ARG A 150 5.63 -37.52 2.36
C ARG A 150 6.13 -37.23 3.76
N PHE A 151 6.64 -38.26 4.44
CA PHE A 151 7.23 -38.18 5.77
C PHE A 151 8.49 -39.07 5.90
N CYS A 152 9.34 -38.78 6.88
CA CYS A 152 10.63 -39.47 7.05
C CYS A 152 10.59 -40.66 8.03
N ALA A 153 9.70 -40.65 9.02
CA ALA A 153 9.61 -41.66 10.07
C ALA A 153 8.21 -41.73 10.69
N VAL A 154 7.93 -42.79 11.46
CA VAL A 154 6.64 -43.02 12.16
C VAL A 154 6.25 -41.83 13.04
N ARG A 155 7.20 -41.21 13.75
CA ARG A 155 6.93 -40.00 14.54
C ARG A 155 6.33 -38.88 13.70
N CYS A 156 6.88 -38.65 12.50
CA CYS A 156 6.34 -37.66 11.57
C CYS A 156 5.02 -38.12 10.95
N GLN A 157 4.78 -39.43 10.81
CA GLN A 157 3.50 -39.96 10.37
C GLN A 157 2.37 -39.63 11.36
N THR A 158 2.61 -39.79 12.67
CA THR A 158 1.62 -39.44 13.71
C THR A 158 1.28 -37.96 13.66
N ILE A 159 2.31 -37.10 13.69
CA ILE A 159 2.12 -35.65 13.61
C ILE A 159 1.40 -35.25 12.31
N HIS A 160 1.76 -35.90 11.19
CA HIS A 160 1.10 -35.70 9.92
C HIS A 160 -0.38 -36.07 9.98
N ASN A 161 -0.72 -37.24 10.52
CA ASN A 161 -2.10 -37.71 10.67
C ASN A 161 -2.94 -36.76 11.51
N ASP A 162 -2.36 -36.21 12.58
CA ASP A 162 -3.09 -35.36 13.53
C ASP A 162 -3.33 -33.95 13.01
N THR A 163 -2.37 -33.37 12.27
CA THR A 163 -2.35 -31.92 11.98
C THR A 163 -2.29 -31.55 10.50
N ARG A 164 -1.94 -32.49 9.61
CA ARG A 164 -1.66 -32.19 8.20
C ARG A 164 -2.42 -33.07 7.20
N CYS A 165 -2.95 -34.22 7.60
CA CYS A 165 -3.52 -35.20 6.67
C CYS A 165 -4.87 -34.76 6.09
N LEU A 166 -4.83 -34.13 4.90
CA LEU A 166 -6.01 -33.71 4.15
C LEU A 166 -6.33 -34.73 3.06
N LYS A 167 -7.54 -35.31 3.07
CA LYS A 167 -7.97 -36.43 2.20
C LYS A 167 -7.86 -36.18 0.67
N PHE A 168 -7.70 -34.93 0.22
CA PHE A 168 -7.78 -34.56 -1.20
C PHE A 168 -6.69 -33.59 -1.70
N VAL A 169 -5.53 -33.50 -1.05
CA VAL A 169 -4.40 -32.73 -1.60
C VAL A 169 -3.56 -33.67 -2.45
N ALA A 170 -3.96 -33.91 -3.70
CA ALA A 170 -3.17 -34.63 -4.70
C ALA A 170 -3.21 -33.86 -6.03
#